data_AF-A0A427UMF6-F1
#
_entry.id   AF-A0A427UMF6-F1
#
_cell.length_a   1.000
_cell.length_b   1.000
_cell.length_c   1.000
_cell.angle_alpha   90.00
_cell.angle_beta   90.00
_cell.angle_gamma   90.00
#
_symmetry.space_group_name_H-M   'P 1'
#
loop_
_entity.id
_entity.type
_entity.pdbx_description
1 polymer ?
#
loop_
_entity_poly.entity_id
_entity_poly.type
_entity_poly.pdbx_seq_one_letter_code
_entity_poly.pdbx_strand_id
1 'polypeptide(L)'
;MQKVTDLYPPEIAAHKLQNHFSGNTVMLELIQKLNKTSLCTFAALCDGNVVTTSGYNIMADLCVNRASAVAHSLKQKYLPITTRTVSTKADVGGAVKQAAFFIDENDLERLKSEPEKVMKECERNLNRQKQTNAQKEMSRLYKDFGEDGILALLSNVRGTNGTPPPSGQPAS
;
A
#
# COMPACT_ATOMS: atom_id res chain seq x y z
N MET A 1 20.68 -8.47 5.60
CA MET A 1 19.56 -7.59 5.99
C MET A 1 18.67 -8.37 6.95
N GLN A 2 18.34 -7.80 8.10
CA GLN A 2 17.57 -8.47 9.14
C GLN A 2 16.06 -8.38 8.86
N LYS A 3 15.27 -9.37 9.29
CA LYS A 3 13.81 -9.29 9.11
C LYS A 3 13.21 -8.28 10.09
N VAL A 4 12.23 -7.52 9.62
CA VAL A 4 11.47 -6.58 10.46
C VAL A 4 10.94 -7.23 11.73
N THR A 5 10.39 -8.45 11.63
CA THR A 5 9.78 -9.16 12.77
C THR A 5 10.77 -9.58 13.85
N ASP A 6 12.06 -9.62 13.54
CA ASP A 6 13.09 -10.03 14.50
C ASP A 6 13.44 -8.88 15.46
N LEU A 7 13.34 -7.63 14.99
CA LEU A 7 13.58 -6.42 15.79
C LEU A 7 12.28 -5.78 16.29
N TYR A 8 11.21 -5.93 15.53
CA TYR A 8 9.88 -5.40 15.81
C TYR A 8 8.87 -6.54 15.88
N PRO A 9 8.95 -7.45 16.87
CA PRO A 9 7.88 -8.40 17.11
C PRO A 9 6.58 -7.66 17.43
N PRO A 10 5.39 -8.25 17.16
CA PRO A 10 4.11 -7.53 17.19
C PRO A 10 3.84 -6.77 18.48
N GLU A 11 4.21 -7.32 19.63
CA GLU A 11 4.00 -6.73 20.95
C GLU A 11 4.87 -5.48 21.15
N ILE A 12 6.15 -5.55 20.73
CA ILE A 12 7.08 -4.41 20.77
C ILE A 12 6.64 -3.35 19.76
N ALA A 13 6.24 -3.76 18.56
CA ALA A 13 5.75 -2.86 17.52
C ALA A 13 4.50 -2.10 17.97
N ALA A 14 3.54 -2.80 18.59
CA ALA A 14 2.33 -2.19 19.15
C ALA A 14 2.69 -1.15 20.21
N HIS A 15 3.51 -1.53 21.20
CA HIS A 15 3.91 -0.64 22.28
C HIS A 15 4.68 0.59 21.77
N LYS A 16 5.63 0.40 20.84
CA LYS A 16 6.35 1.51 20.20
C LYS A 16 5.39 2.47 19.52
N LEU A 17 4.47 1.97 18.69
CA LEU A 17 3.51 2.81 17.96
C LEU A 17 2.54 3.52 18.90
N GLN A 18 2.07 2.86 19.96
CA GLN A 18 1.20 3.47 20.97
C GLN A 18 1.89 4.64 21.67
N ASN A 19 3.16 4.48 22.04
CA ASN A 19 3.95 5.55 22.65
C ASN A 19 4.28 6.66 21.64
N HIS A 20 4.64 6.28 20.40
CA HIS A 20 5.01 7.22 19.35
C HIS A 20 3.87 8.16 18.93
N PHE A 21 2.62 7.67 19.02
CA PHE A 21 1.40 8.41 18.73
C PHE A 21 0.54 8.61 20.00
N SER A 22 1.17 8.72 21.17
CA SER A 22 0.44 8.91 22.44
C SER A 22 -0.42 10.18 22.39
N GLY A 23 -1.69 10.06 22.78
CA GLY A 23 -2.64 11.18 22.74
C GLY A 23 -3.27 11.43 21.37
N ASN A 24 -2.90 10.67 20.33
CA ASN A 24 -3.48 10.78 19.00
C ASN A 24 -4.47 9.63 18.75
N THR A 25 -5.74 9.86 19.09
CA THR A 25 -6.80 8.83 19.04
C THR A 25 -6.96 8.22 17.65
N VAL A 26 -6.91 9.04 16.60
CA VAL A 26 -7.04 8.60 15.20
C VAL A 26 -5.96 7.58 14.84
N MET A 27 -4.70 7.87 15.19
CA MET A 27 -3.59 6.96 14.93
C MET A 27 -3.69 5.69 15.79
N LEU A 28 -4.07 5.81 17.06
CA LEU A 28 -4.23 4.65 17.95
C LEU A 28 -5.32 3.67 17.45
N GLU A 29 -6.46 4.19 17.00
CA GLU A 29 -7.51 3.36 16.38
C GLU A 29 -7.03 2.69 15.09
N LEU A 30 -6.23 3.38 14.29
CA LEU A 30 -5.66 2.81 13.08
C LEU A 30 -4.70 1.66 13.42
N ILE A 31 -3.80 1.87 14.39
CA ILE A 31 -2.80 0.90 14.84
C ILE A 31 -3.48 -0.41 15.27
N GLN A 32 -4.58 -0.33 16.00
CA GLN A 32 -5.35 -1.51 16.43
C GLN A 32 -5.95 -2.31 15.26
N LYS A 33 -6.19 -1.68 14.11
CA LYS A 33 -6.77 -2.30 12.90
C LYS A 33 -5.71 -2.89 11.97
N LEU A 34 -4.41 -2.74 12.27
CA LEU A 34 -3.33 -3.28 11.45
C LEU A 34 -3.14 -4.78 11.71
N ASN A 35 -2.90 -5.55 10.65
CA ASN A 35 -2.43 -6.92 10.80
C ASN A 35 -0.99 -6.92 11.34
N LYS A 36 -0.54 -8.07 11.89
CA LYS A 36 0.78 -8.21 12.52
C LYS A 36 1.93 -7.72 11.62
N THR A 37 1.97 -8.11 10.36
CA THR A 37 3.07 -7.73 9.45
C THR A 37 3.08 -6.23 9.14
N SER A 38 1.92 -5.65 8.88
CA SER A 38 1.75 -4.21 8.65
C SER A 38 2.10 -3.40 9.89
N LEU A 39 1.72 -3.88 11.08
CA LEU A 39 2.06 -3.27 12.36
C LEU A 39 3.57 -3.24 12.60
N CYS A 40 4.25 -4.39 12.45
CA CYS A 40 5.69 -4.48 12.63
C CYS A 40 6.44 -3.60 11.63
N THR A 41 6.00 -3.62 10.37
CA THR A 41 6.59 -2.79 9.31
C THR A 41 6.37 -1.32 9.58
N PHE A 42 5.15 -0.91 9.97
CA PHE A 42 4.87 0.49 10.26
C PHE A 42 5.69 1.02 11.44
N ALA A 43 5.84 0.22 12.51
CA ALA A 43 6.71 0.58 13.64
C ALA A 43 8.16 0.81 13.19
N ALA A 44 8.70 -0.06 12.34
CA ALA A 44 10.04 0.10 11.81
C ALA A 44 10.18 1.37 10.94
N LEU A 45 9.18 1.67 10.10
CA LEU A 45 9.15 2.88 9.27
C LEU A 45 9.06 4.16 10.11
N CYS A 46 8.30 4.15 11.21
CA CYS A 46 8.21 5.27 12.15
C CYS A 46 9.52 5.52 12.93
N ASP A 47 10.37 4.50 13.07
CA ASP A 47 11.72 4.66 13.63
C ASP A 47 12.74 5.13 12.56
N GLY A 48 12.28 5.46 11.34
CA GLY A 48 13.13 5.96 10.25
C GLY A 48 13.80 4.87 9.40
N ASN A 49 13.52 3.60 9.66
CA ASN A 49 14.12 2.51 8.89
C ASN A 49 13.55 2.44 7.47
N VAL A 50 14.40 2.06 6.53
CA VAL A 50 14.05 1.71 5.16
C VAL A 50 13.80 0.19 5.07
N VAL A 51 12.65 -0.20 4.53
CA VAL A 51 12.25 -1.60 4.38
C VAL A 51 12.20 -2.03 2.92
N THR A 52 12.67 -3.23 2.61
CA THR A 52 12.54 -3.84 1.27
C THR A 52 12.04 -5.30 1.32
N THR A 53 11.84 -5.91 0.17
CA THR A 53 11.42 -7.31 0.07
C THR A 53 12.60 -8.23 0.42
N SER A 54 12.34 -9.25 1.24
CA SER A 54 13.32 -10.31 1.53
C SER A 54 13.91 -10.90 0.24
N GLY A 55 15.24 -11.00 0.19
CA GLY A 55 15.96 -11.50 -0.99
C GLY A 55 16.30 -10.43 -2.03
N TYR A 56 15.87 -9.17 -1.86
CA TYR A 56 16.35 -8.07 -2.69
C TYR A 56 17.75 -7.63 -2.26
N ASN A 57 18.55 -7.23 -3.23
CA ASN A 57 19.94 -6.83 -3.03
C ASN A 57 20.07 -5.32 -3.24
N ILE A 58 19.37 -4.56 -2.40
CA ILE A 58 19.44 -3.10 -2.34
C ILE A 58 19.78 -2.63 -0.94
N MET A 59 20.28 -1.39 -0.83
CA MET A 59 20.47 -0.73 0.45
C MET A 59 19.12 -0.43 1.12
N ALA A 60 18.82 -1.21 2.15
CA ALA A 60 17.72 -1.04 3.09
C ALA A 60 18.14 -1.61 4.45
N ASP A 61 17.56 -1.10 5.52
CA ASP A 61 17.92 -1.49 6.89
C ASP A 61 17.31 -2.86 7.22
N LEU A 62 16.06 -3.05 6.80
CA LEU A 62 15.25 -4.22 7.16
C LEU A 62 14.55 -4.83 5.95
N CYS A 63 14.21 -6.11 6.06
CA CYS A 63 13.46 -6.82 5.04
C CYS A 63 12.16 -7.43 5.57
N VAL A 64 11.18 -7.56 4.68
CA VAL A 64 9.92 -8.27 4.95
C VAL A 64 9.48 -9.03 3.71
N ASN A 65 8.76 -10.14 3.90
CA ASN A 65 8.22 -10.89 2.78
C ASN A 65 7.14 -10.07 2.07
N ARG A 66 7.25 -9.92 0.75
CA ARG A 66 6.33 -9.13 -0.09
C ARG A 66 6.17 -7.69 0.40
N ALA A 67 7.28 -6.96 0.61
CA ALA A 67 7.26 -5.58 1.11
C ALA A 67 6.34 -4.66 0.30
N SER A 68 6.27 -4.82 -1.02
CA SER A 68 5.35 -4.05 -1.88
C SER A 68 3.88 -4.23 -1.50
N ALA A 69 3.46 -5.44 -1.12
CA ALA A 69 2.09 -5.70 -0.70
C ALA A 69 1.80 -5.10 0.67
N VAL A 70 2.76 -5.18 1.60
CA VAL A 70 2.64 -4.56 2.93
C VAL A 70 2.58 -3.04 2.80
N ALA A 71 3.49 -2.42 2.05
CA ALA A 71 3.49 -0.99 1.77
C ALA A 71 2.20 -0.55 1.07
N HIS A 72 1.68 -1.35 0.13
CA HIS A 72 0.40 -1.08 -0.50
C HIS A 72 -0.75 -1.11 0.52
N SER A 73 -0.79 -2.10 1.40
CA SER A 73 -1.79 -2.19 2.47
C SER A 73 -1.75 -0.96 3.40
N LEU A 74 -0.55 -0.49 3.78
CA LEU A 74 -0.37 0.72 4.58
C LEU A 74 -0.84 1.98 3.81
N LYS A 75 -0.56 2.08 2.51
CA LYS A 75 -1.05 3.18 1.66
C LYS A 75 -2.58 3.20 1.54
N GLN A 76 -3.24 2.04 1.49
CA GLN A 76 -4.71 1.97 1.52
C GLN A 76 -5.30 2.40 2.87
N LYS A 77 -4.47 2.47 3.93
CA LYS A 77 -4.81 3.08 5.22
C LYS A 77 -4.41 4.55 5.30
N TYR A 78 -4.07 5.17 4.17
CA TYR A 78 -3.72 6.58 4.04
C TYR A 78 -2.48 7.00 4.84
N LEU A 79 -1.55 6.07 5.03
CA LEU A 79 -0.26 6.37 5.64
C LEU A 79 0.73 6.91 4.58
N PRO A 80 1.59 7.88 4.95
CA PRO A 80 2.52 8.55 4.04
C PRO A 80 3.75 7.68 3.74
N ILE A 81 3.53 6.52 3.13
CA ILE A 81 4.62 5.60 2.76
C ILE A 81 5.19 6.02 1.40
N THR A 82 6.48 6.32 1.35
CA THR A 82 7.20 6.63 0.11
C THR A 82 7.83 5.37 -0.47
N THR A 83 7.87 5.28 -1.80
CA THR A 83 8.50 4.18 -2.53
C THR A 83 9.66 4.70 -3.36
N ARG A 84 10.87 4.24 -3.05
CA ARG A 84 12.07 4.48 -3.86
C ARG A 84 12.35 3.27 -4.74
N THR A 85 12.40 3.49 -6.04
CA THR A 85 12.79 2.43 -6.99
C THR A 85 14.29 2.50 -7.23
N VAL A 86 14.96 1.35 -7.11
CA VAL A 86 16.40 1.20 -7.32
C VAL A 86 16.61 0.25 -8.49
N SER A 87 17.33 0.70 -9.50
CA SER A 87 17.75 -0.17 -10.61
C SER A 87 18.96 -1.00 -10.16
N THR A 88 18.81 -2.31 -10.24
CA THR A 88 19.83 -3.31 -9.86
C THR A 88 20.14 -4.21 -11.05
N LYS A 89 21.26 -4.91 -11.02
CA LYS A 89 21.57 -5.97 -11.99
C LYS A 89 21.07 -7.30 -11.44
N ALA A 90 20.34 -8.07 -12.24
CA ALA A 90 20.00 -9.45 -11.90
C ALA A 90 21.20 -10.37 -12.10
N ASP A 91 21.24 -11.45 -11.31
CA ASP A 91 22.26 -12.49 -11.37
C ASP A 91 22.31 -13.19 -12.75
N VAL A 92 21.18 -13.21 -13.47
CA VAL A 92 21.03 -13.82 -14.81
C VAL A 92 21.25 -12.83 -15.97
N GLY A 93 21.72 -11.62 -15.67
CA GLY A 93 21.82 -10.53 -16.64
C GLY A 93 20.49 -9.78 -16.83
N GLY A 94 20.58 -8.47 -17.05
CA GLY A 94 19.43 -7.57 -17.17
C GLY A 94 19.24 -6.66 -15.97
N ALA A 95 18.66 -5.47 -16.21
CA ALA A 95 18.35 -4.51 -15.17
C ALA A 95 16.99 -4.82 -14.53
N VAL A 96 16.96 -5.04 -13.21
CA VAL A 96 15.75 -5.28 -12.43
C VAL A 96 15.50 -4.10 -11.50
N LYS A 97 14.25 -3.64 -11.45
CA LYS A 97 13.81 -2.59 -10.54
C LYS A 97 13.37 -3.21 -9.21
N GLN A 98 14.12 -2.93 -8.15
CA GLN A 98 13.79 -3.32 -6.78
C GLN A 98 13.25 -2.09 -6.04
N ALA A 99 12.40 -2.31 -5.03
CA ALA A 99 11.70 -1.24 -4.34
C ALA A 99 12.08 -1.19 -2.86
N ALA A 100 12.36 0.01 -2.36
CA ALA A 100 12.54 0.31 -0.96
C ALA A 100 11.41 1.23 -0.48
N PHE A 101 10.98 1.06 0.77
CA PHE A 101 9.86 1.77 1.37
C PHE A 101 10.32 2.46 2.65
N PHE A 102 9.94 3.72 2.82
CA PHE A 102 10.29 4.55 3.98
C PHE A 102 9.18 5.57 4.23
N ILE A 103 9.19 6.21 5.40
CA ILE A 103 8.40 7.43 5.68
C ILE A 103 9.41 8.57 5.75
N ASP A 104 9.13 9.68 5.06
CA ASP A 104 9.98 10.86 5.14
C ASP A 104 9.87 11.48 6.54
N GLU A 105 10.97 12.02 7.06
CA GLU A 105 11.01 12.59 8.41
C GLU A 105 9.98 13.72 8.58
N ASN A 106 9.85 14.59 7.57
CA ASN A 106 8.86 15.67 7.59
C ASN A 106 7.43 15.13 7.55
N ASP A 107 7.17 14.09 6.75
CA ASP A 107 5.85 13.46 6.72
C ASP A 107 5.51 12.76 8.04
N LEU A 108 6.50 12.19 8.73
CA LEU A 108 6.34 11.57 10.03
C LEU A 108 6.02 12.62 11.11
N GLU A 109 6.73 13.75 11.13
CA GLU A 109 6.45 14.87 12.03
C GLU A 109 5.03 15.41 11.82
N ARG A 110 4.62 15.61 10.56
CA ARG A 110 3.27 16.03 10.21
C ARG A 110 2.22 14.99 10.60
N LEU A 111 2.52 13.70 10.47
CA LEU A 111 1.61 12.63 10.87
C LEU A 111 1.37 12.61 12.39
N LYS A 112 2.38 13.01 13.19
CA LYS A 112 2.24 13.16 14.65
C LYS A 112 1.40 14.39 15.02
N SER A 113 1.67 15.53 14.40
CA SER A 113 1.03 16.81 14.76
C SER A 113 -0.39 16.91 14.21
N GLU A 114 -0.62 16.51 12.97
CA GLU A 114 -1.87 16.71 12.23
C GLU A 114 -2.26 15.46 11.42
N PRO A 115 -2.49 14.31 12.09
CA PRO A 115 -2.74 13.01 11.44
C PRO A 115 -3.85 13.06 10.41
N GLU A 116 -4.99 13.69 10.74
CA GLU A 116 -6.16 13.75 9.87
C GLU A 116 -5.87 14.52 8.57
N LYS A 117 -5.10 15.62 8.67
CA LYS A 117 -4.73 16.41 7.50
C LYS A 117 -3.83 15.61 6.57
N VAL A 118 -2.81 14.93 7.13
CA VAL A 118 -1.89 14.08 6.36
C VAL A 118 -2.62 12.90 5.73
N MET A 119 -3.47 12.20 6.49
CA MET A 119 -4.23 11.06 5.97
C MET A 119 -5.20 11.49 4.86
N LYS A 120 -5.89 12.62 5.01
CA LYS A 120 -6.78 13.16 3.97
C LYS A 120 -6.02 13.62 2.73
N GLU A 121 -4.80 14.09 2.87
CA GLU A 121 -3.91 14.38 1.73
C GLU A 121 -3.49 13.08 1.03
N CYS A 122 -3.07 12.06 1.80
CA CYS A 122 -2.70 10.75 1.26
C CYS A 122 -3.87 10.09 0.53
N GLU A 123 -5.08 10.17 1.08
CA GLU A 123 -6.31 9.69 0.44
C GLU A 123 -6.57 10.39 -0.90
N ARG A 124 -6.51 11.72 -0.93
CA ARG A 124 -6.67 12.50 -2.17
C ARG A 124 -5.62 12.11 -3.22
N ASN A 125 -4.37 11.97 -2.82
CA ASN A 125 -3.28 11.56 -3.72
C ASN A 125 -3.50 10.14 -4.26
N LEU A 126 -3.92 9.20 -3.41
CA LEU A 126 -4.22 7.83 -3.81
C LEU A 126 -5.38 7.77 -4.80
N ASN A 127 -6.46 8.52 -4.56
CA ASN A 127 -7.62 8.58 -5.44
C ASN A 127 -7.28 9.21 -6.79
N ARG A 128 -6.49 10.30 -6.79
CA ARG A 128 -5.95 10.89 -8.02
C ARG A 128 -5.13 9.87 -8.81
N GLN A 129 -4.28 9.09 -8.14
CA GLN A 129 -3.49 8.06 -8.81
C GLN A 129 -4.36 6.96 -9.41
N LYS A 130 -5.40 6.51 -8.70
CA LYS A 130 -6.38 5.53 -9.22
C LYS A 130 -7.06 6.06 -10.48
N GLN A 131 -7.50 7.32 -10.46
CA GLN A 131 -8.11 7.98 -11.62
C GLN A 131 -7.14 8.07 -12.80
N THR A 132 -5.90 8.51 -12.57
CA THR A 132 -4.88 8.57 -13.64
C THR A 132 -4.56 7.19 -14.21
N ASN A 133 -4.51 6.14 -13.38
CA ASN A 133 -4.29 4.77 -13.86
C ASN A 133 -5.47 4.29 -14.71
N ALA A 134 -6.70 4.50 -14.26
CA ALA A 134 -7.91 4.16 -15.02
C ALA A 134 -7.97 4.91 -16.35
N GLN A 135 -7.58 6.19 -16.38
CA GLN A 135 -7.47 6.96 -17.63
C GLN A 135 -6.43 6.36 -18.58
N LYS A 136 -5.26 5.95 -18.09
CA LYS A 136 -4.24 5.29 -18.93
C LYS A 136 -4.74 3.96 -19.49
N GLU A 137 -5.45 3.18 -18.69
CA GLU A 137 -6.08 1.93 -19.15
C GLU A 137 -7.14 2.22 -20.21
N MET A 138 -7.99 3.23 -19.99
CA MET A 138 -8.98 3.65 -20.98
C MET A 138 -8.32 4.10 -22.29
N SER A 139 -7.22 4.87 -22.23
CA SER A 139 -6.47 5.26 -23.43
C SER A 139 -5.88 4.06 -24.18
N ARG A 140 -5.45 3.00 -23.46
CA ARG A 140 -4.98 1.76 -24.09
C ARG A 140 -6.11 1.02 -24.79
N LEU A 141 -7.24 0.85 -24.11
CA LEU A 141 -8.43 0.23 -24.70
C LEU A 141 -8.89 1.00 -25.95
N TYR A 142 -8.87 2.33 -25.91
CA TYR A 142 -9.25 3.16 -27.05
C TYR A 142 -8.30 2.97 -28.22
N LYS A 143 -7.00 2.89 -27.96
CA LYS A 143 -5.99 2.61 -28.99
C LYS A 143 -6.18 1.23 -29.63
N ASP A 144 -6.55 0.22 -28.85
CA ASP A 144 -6.61 -1.16 -29.31
C ASP A 144 -7.93 -1.50 -30.02
N PHE A 145 -9.05 -0.91 -29.59
CA PHE A 145 -10.40 -1.29 -30.04
C PHE A 145 -11.18 -0.14 -30.72
N GLY A 146 -10.70 1.11 -30.63
CA GLY A 146 -11.48 2.28 -31.03
C GLY A 146 -12.72 2.50 -30.14
N GLU A 147 -13.50 3.53 -30.46
CA GLU A 147 -14.69 3.90 -29.69
C GLU A 147 -15.79 2.82 -29.75
N ASP A 148 -16.12 2.35 -30.95
CA ASP A 148 -17.16 1.33 -31.16
C ASP A 148 -16.82 0.00 -30.47
N GLY A 149 -15.54 -0.40 -30.51
CA GLY A 149 -15.07 -1.61 -29.84
C GLY A 149 -15.14 -1.52 -28.32
N ILE A 150 -14.86 -0.35 -27.74
CA ILE A 150 -15.07 -0.14 -26.30
C ILE A 150 -16.57 -0.21 -25.94
N LEU A 151 -17.45 0.40 -26.73
CA LEU A 151 -18.90 0.34 -26.49
C LEU A 151 -19.44 -1.09 -26.54
N ALA A 152 -18.94 -1.92 -27.47
CA ALA A 152 -19.25 -3.34 -27.54
C ALA A 152 -18.71 -4.12 -26.33
N LEU A 153 -17.51 -3.79 -25.83
CA LEU A 153 -16.98 -4.39 -24.59
C LEU A 153 -17.85 -4.00 -23.38
N LEU A 154 -18.28 -2.75 -23.28
CA LEU A 154 -19.14 -2.28 -22.19
C LEU A 154 -20.52 -2.96 -22.19
N SER A 155 -21.13 -3.18 -23.35
CA SER A 155 -22.41 -3.90 -23.45
C SER A 155 -22.29 -5.37 -23.00
N ASN A 156 -21.18 -6.03 -23.35
CA ASN A 156 -20.90 -7.41 -22.93
C ASN A 156 -20.68 -7.52 -21.41
N VAL A 157 -19.92 -6.60 -20.82
CA VAL A 157 -19.69 -6.57 -19.36
C VAL A 157 -20.98 -6.31 -18.59
N ARG A 158 -21.89 -5.49 -19.14
CA ARG A 158 -23.22 -5.24 -18.56
C ARG A 158 -24.08 -6.51 -18.58
N GLY A 159 -23.94 -7.35 -19.59
CA GLY A 159 -24.63 -8.65 -19.70
C GLY A 159 -24.15 -9.67 -18.66
N THR A 160 -22.87 -9.66 -18.29
CA THR A 160 -22.29 -10.61 -17.31
C THR A 160 -22.54 -10.24 -15.85
N ASN A 161 -22.73 -8.96 -15.53
CA ASN A 161 -22.98 -8.48 -14.16
C ASN A 161 -24.47 -8.24 -13.84
N GLY A 162 -25.36 -8.60 -14.77
CA GLY A 162 -26.81 -8.35 -14.66
C GLY A 162 -27.62 -9.45 -13.95
N THR A 163 -27.00 -10.53 -13.46
CA THR A 163 -27.70 -11.57 -12.69
C THR A 163 -27.46 -11.35 -11.20
N PRO A 164 -28.46 -10.91 -10.40
CA PRO A 164 -28.36 -11.01 -8.96
C PRO A 164 -28.23 -12.50 -8.57
N PRO A 165 -27.51 -12.85 -7.48
CA PRO A 165 -27.56 -14.22 -6.98
C PRO A 165 -29.02 -14.58 -6.67
N PRO A 166 -29.47 -15.81 -6.96
CA PRO A 166 -30.85 -16.21 -6.75
C PRO A 166 -31.19 -16.03 -5.27
N SER A 167 -32.12 -15.11 -5.01
CA SER A 167 -32.80 -14.97 -3.72
C SER A 167 -33.33 -16.34 -3.33
N GLY A 168 -32.95 -16.81 -2.14
CA GLY A 168 -33.25 -18.14 -1.64
C GLY A 168 -34.71 -18.54 -1.84
N GLN A 169 -34.89 -19.80 -2.23
CA GLN A 169 -36.18 -20.49 -2.12
C GLN A 169 -36.67 -20.38 -0.67
N PRO A 170 -37.91 -19.92 -0.41
CA PRO A 170 -38.54 -20.22 0.85
C PRO A 170 -38.84 -21.72 0.86
N ALA A 171 -38.28 -22.41 1.85
CA ALA A 171 -38.71 -23.75 2.20
C ALA A 171 -40.10 -23.65 2.85
N SER A 172 -41.12 -24.15 2.16
CA SER A 172 -42.23 -25.00 2.64
C SER A 172 -43.33 -25.05 1.60
#